data_AF-A0A238XKJ1-F1
#
_entry.id   AF-A0A238XKJ1-F1
#
_cell.length_a   1.000
_cell.length_b   1.000
_cell.length_c   1.000
_cell.angle_alpha   90.00
_cell.angle_beta   90.00
_cell.angle_gamma   90.00
#
_symmetry.space_group_name_H-M   'P 1'
#
loop_
_entity.id
_entity.type
_entity.pdbx_description
1 polymer ?
#
loop_
_entity_poly.entity_id
_entity_poly.type
_entity_poly.pdbx_seq_one_letter_code
_entity_poly.pdbx_strand_id
1 'polypeptide(L)'
;MAKRVTGAKVNRSAARKAAEVAALRRARLAEHEAAVTEAVALYFDRSSRAEQTRVEAQVRADKILADADRGARILQGQADEAVLRLRRLGEPVAEIAAMVAQPVAMVRSVLTAAERRSSAATPVTSAETVPETADRYQVPDAAEQTAGAAVVEPQQAG
;
A
#
# COMPACT_ATOMS: atom_id res chain seq x y z
N MET A 1 76.67 48.26 -5.01
CA MET A 1 75.60 47.77 -5.91
C MET A 1 74.81 46.66 -5.21
N ALA A 2 73.64 46.97 -4.65
CA ALA A 2 72.82 45.99 -3.92
C ALA A 2 71.80 45.33 -4.86
N LYS A 3 71.92 44.01 -5.04
CA LYS A 3 71.12 43.17 -5.93
C LYS A 3 69.67 43.10 -5.43
N ARG A 4 68.75 43.86 -6.04
CA ARG A 4 67.29 43.69 -5.89
C ARG A 4 66.84 42.42 -6.65
N VAL A 5 67.02 41.24 -6.06
CA VAL A 5 66.63 39.95 -6.71
C VAL A 5 65.57 39.17 -5.90
N THR A 6 65.14 39.67 -4.75
CA THR A 6 64.38 38.86 -3.78
C THR A 6 62.86 39.02 -3.83
N GLY A 7 62.31 40.19 -4.15
CA GLY A 7 60.84 40.43 -4.09
C GLY A 7 60.03 39.61 -5.10
N ALA A 8 60.45 39.54 -6.36
CA ALA A 8 59.70 38.88 -7.43
C ALA A 8 59.73 37.34 -7.37
N LYS A 9 60.70 36.74 -6.66
CA LYS A 9 60.77 35.27 -6.46
C LYS A 9 59.95 34.85 -5.24
N VAL A 10 59.98 35.61 -4.16
CA VAL A 10 59.16 35.39 -2.96
C VAL A 10 57.67 35.56 -3.27
N ASN A 11 57.29 36.54 -4.09
CA ASN A 11 55.89 36.71 -4.52
C ASN A 11 55.38 35.54 -5.39
N ARG A 12 56.24 34.94 -6.22
CA ARG A 12 55.88 33.77 -7.03
C ARG A 12 55.70 32.51 -6.20
N SER A 13 56.54 32.27 -5.19
CA SER A 13 56.37 31.11 -4.30
C SER A 13 55.15 31.27 -3.39
N ALA A 14 54.87 32.48 -2.91
CA ALA A 14 53.66 32.79 -2.16
C ALA A 14 52.39 32.56 -3.00
N ALA A 15 52.37 33.02 -4.26
CA ALA A 15 51.25 32.80 -5.17
C ALA A 15 51.00 31.31 -5.46
N ARG A 16 52.06 30.51 -5.60
CA ARG A 16 51.94 29.05 -5.79
C ARG A 16 51.36 28.36 -4.56
N LYS A 17 51.86 28.68 -3.37
CA LYS A 17 51.31 28.13 -2.11
C LYS A 17 49.85 28.53 -1.90
N ALA A 18 49.49 29.77 -2.24
CA ALA A 18 48.10 30.23 -2.18
C ALA A 18 47.20 29.44 -3.15
N ALA A 19 47.67 29.18 -4.38
CA ALA A 19 46.97 28.37 -5.36
C ALA A 19 46.82 26.91 -4.90
N GLU A 20 47.86 26.30 -4.32
CA GLU A 20 47.82 24.96 -3.74
C GLU A 20 46.80 24.86 -2.60
N VAL A 21 46.81 25.82 -1.66
CA VAL A 21 45.84 25.86 -0.56
C VAL A 21 44.41 26.05 -1.07
N ALA A 22 44.22 26.92 -2.08
CA ALA A 22 42.91 27.10 -2.71
C ALA A 22 42.44 25.83 -3.42
N ALA A 23 43.33 25.12 -4.11
CA ALA A 23 43.03 23.85 -4.77
C ALA A 23 42.65 22.77 -3.74
N LEU A 24 43.40 22.64 -2.65
CA LEU A 24 43.09 21.71 -1.56
C LEU A 24 41.75 22.02 -0.89
N ARG A 25 41.45 23.30 -0.67
CA ARG A 25 40.13 23.70 -0.14
C ARG A 25 39.00 23.30 -1.09
N ARG A 26 39.15 23.54 -2.39
CA ARG A 26 38.15 23.14 -3.39
C ARG A 26 37.97 21.63 -3.45
N ALA A 27 39.06 20.86 -3.41
CA ALA A 27 39.00 19.40 -3.38
C ALA A 27 38.22 18.90 -2.15
N ARG A 28 38.53 19.42 -0.96
CA ARG A 28 37.81 19.07 0.28
C ARG A 28 36.33 19.46 0.24
N LEU A 29 36.01 20.63 -0.31
CA LEU A 29 34.62 21.05 -0.46
C LEU A 29 33.87 20.12 -1.42
N ALA A 30 34.48 19.76 -2.55
CA ALA A 30 33.88 18.82 -3.51
C ALA A 30 33.67 17.43 -2.91
N GLU A 31 34.64 16.91 -2.15
CA GLU A 31 34.51 15.64 -1.42
C GLU A 31 33.38 15.70 -0.37
N HIS A 32 33.30 16.81 0.37
CA HIS A 32 32.24 17.01 1.36
C HIS A 32 30.86 17.13 0.71
N GLU A 33 30.73 17.89 -0.38
CA GLU A 33 29.49 18.01 -1.14
C GLU A 33 29.03 16.67 -1.71
N ALA A 34 29.96 15.86 -2.24
CA ALA A 34 29.67 14.50 -2.70
C ALA A 34 29.18 13.61 -1.54
N ALA A 35 29.85 13.62 -0.40
CA ALA A 35 29.47 12.83 0.77
C ALA A 35 28.10 13.24 1.34
N VAL A 36 27.80 14.55 1.39
CA VAL A 36 26.48 15.04 1.82
C VAL A 36 25.40 14.60 0.84
N THR A 37 25.65 14.69 -0.46
CA THR A 37 24.70 14.26 -1.49
C THR A 37 24.38 12.77 -1.37
N GLU A 38 25.41 11.93 -1.20
CA GLU A 38 25.25 10.50 -0.99
C GLU A 38 24.46 10.19 0.29
N ALA A 39 24.78 10.87 1.41
CA ALA A 39 24.09 10.68 2.68
C ALA A 39 22.61 11.07 2.59
N VAL A 40 22.28 12.16 1.88
CA VAL A 40 20.91 12.60 1.66
C VAL A 40 20.15 11.62 0.77
N ALA A 41 20.75 11.14 -0.32
CA ALA A 41 20.14 10.12 -1.19
C ALA A 41 19.81 8.84 -0.39
N LEU A 42 20.76 8.35 0.39
CA LEU A 42 20.59 7.17 1.23
C LEU A 42 19.53 7.37 2.32
N TYR A 43 19.39 8.57 2.88
CA TYR A 43 18.32 8.89 3.82
C TYR A 43 16.94 8.79 3.16
N PHE A 44 16.74 9.42 2.01
CA PHE A 44 15.45 9.40 1.31
C PHE A 44 15.09 8.01 0.80
N ASP A 45 16.06 7.24 0.30
CA ASP A 45 15.85 5.85 -0.10
C ASP A 45 15.38 5.00 1.07
N ARG A 46 16.03 5.13 2.24
CA ARG A 46 15.63 4.40 3.45
C ARG A 46 14.26 4.81 3.95
N SER A 47 13.96 6.12 3.93
CA SER A 47 12.65 6.62 4.33
C SER A 47 11.55 6.10 3.41
N SER A 48 11.77 6.13 2.10
CA SER A 48 10.80 5.65 1.10
C SER A 48 10.54 4.15 1.24
N ARG A 49 11.60 3.34 1.42
CA ARG A 49 11.47 1.90 1.68
C ARG A 49 10.76 1.60 3.01
N ALA A 50 11.01 2.40 4.04
CA ALA A 50 10.33 2.23 5.33
C ALA A 50 8.83 2.49 5.20
N GLU A 51 8.43 3.55 4.49
CA GLU A 51 7.01 3.82 4.23
C GLU A 51 6.37 2.73 3.36
N GLN A 52 7.04 2.29 2.31
CA GLN A 52 6.58 1.17 1.50
C GLN A 52 6.35 -0.09 2.36
N THR A 53 7.30 -0.41 3.24
CA THR A 53 7.20 -1.56 4.14
C THR A 53 6.01 -1.42 5.10
N ARG A 54 5.74 -0.22 5.62
CA ARG A 54 4.58 0.05 6.50
C ARG A 54 3.27 -0.16 5.76
N VAL A 55 3.15 0.39 4.55
CA VAL A 55 1.94 0.23 3.72
C VAL A 55 1.71 -1.24 3.39
N GLU A 56 2.75 -1.96 2.95
CA GLU A 56 2.64 -3.39 2.66
C GLU A 56 2.25 -4.22 3.90
N ALA A 57 2.82 -3.89 5.07
CA ALA A 57 2.47 -4.56 6.32
C ALA A 57 1.01 -4.31 6.71
N GLN A 58 0.53 -3.07 6.56
CA GLN A 58 -0.86 -2.71 6.83
C GLN A 58 -1.82 -3.48 5.92
N VAL A 59 -1.55 -3.49 4.60
CA VAL A 59 -2.38 -4.24 3.64
C VAL A 59 -2.43 -5.74 3.98
N ARG A 60 -1.30 -6.34 4.39
CA ARG A 60 -1.27 -7.74 4.81
C ARG A 60 -2.05 -7.96 6.11
N ALA A 61 -1.93 -7.06 7.09
CA ALA A 61 -2.67 -7.15 8.34
C ALA A 61 -4.18 -7.06 8.09
N ASP A 62 -4.62 -6.10 7.28
CA ASP A 62 -6.04 -5.91 6.92
C ASP A 62 -6.58 -7.15 6.20
N LYS A 63 -5.78 -7.75 5.31
CA LYS A 63 -6.15 -9.00 4.65
C LYS A 63 -6.33 -10.16 5.63
N ILE A 64 -5.40 -10.32 6.57
CA ILE A 64 -5.46 -11.39 7.59
C ILE A 64 -6.70 -11.21 8.46
N LEU A 65 -7.00 -9.98 8.90
CA LEU A 65 -8.20 -9.68 9.68
C LEU A 65 -9.46 -9.97 8.87
N ALA A 66 -9.52 -9.56 7.61
CA ALA A 66 -10.67 -9.84 6.75
C ALA A 66 -10.87 -11.34 6.49
N ASP A 67 -9.78 -12.10 6.30
CA ASP A 67 -9.81 -13.56 6.17
C ASP A 67 -10.29 -14.24 7.46
N ALA A 68 -9.78 -13.80 8.61
CA ALA A 68 -10.19 -14.30 9.92
C ALA A 68 -11.67 -14.01 10.21
N ASP A 69 -12.14 -12.80 9.92
CA ASP A 69 -13.55 -12.40 10.08
C ASP A 69 -14.47 -13.23 9.18
N ARG A 70 -14.06 -13.48 7.93
CA ARG A 70 -14.80 -14.38 7.04
C ARG A 70 -14.89 -15.79 7.61
N GLY A 71 -13.77 -16.35 8.06
CA GLY A 71 -13.73 -17.66 8.69
C GLY A 71 -14.62 -17.74 9.93
N ALA A 72 -14.53 -16.75 10.82
CA ALA A 72 -15.34 -16.65 12.02
C ALA A 72 -16.84 -16.59 11.70
N ARG A 73 -17.24 -15.80 10.69
CA ARG A 73 -18.66 -15.73 10.26
C ARG A 73 -19.18 -17.05 9.72
N ILE A 74 -18.36 -17.80 8.98
CA ILE A 74 -18.74 -19.13 8.47
C ILE A 74 -18.97 -20.10 9.64
N LEU A 75 -18.01 -20.16 10.57
CA LEU A 75 -18.12 -21.01 11.76
C LEU A 75 -19.31 -20.63 12.64
N GLN A 76 -19.55 -19.33 12.83
CA GLN A 76 -20.73 -18.84 13.55
C GLN A 76 -22.02 -19.27 12.85
N GLY A 77 -22.09 -19.17 11.52
CA GLY A 77 -23.25 -19.64 10.75
C GLY A 77 -23.50 -21.14 10.90
N GLN A 78 -22.44 -21.95 10.89
CA GLN A 78 -22.54 -23.41 11.12
C GLN A 78 -22.99 -23.73 12.56
N ALA A 79 -22.51 -22.98 13.55
CA ALA A 79 -22.91 -23.14 14.94
C ALA A 79 -24.39 -22.77 15.14
N ASP A 80 -24.84 -21.65 14.57
CA ASP A 80 -26.25 -21.24 14.59
C ASP A 80 -27.15 -22.31 13.93
N GLU A 81 -26.73 -22.87 12.80
CA GLU A 81 -27.46 -23.95 12.12
C GLU A 81 -27.52 -25.22 12.96
N ALA A 82 -26.46 -25.58 13.67
CA ALA A 82 -26.46 -26.72 14.60
C ALA A 82 -27.48 -26.51 15.74
N VAL A 83 -27.53 -25.31 16.33
CA VAL A 83 -28.53 -24.95 17.35
C VAL A 83 -29.95 -25.07 16.80
N LEU A 84 -30.19 -24.63 15.56
CA LEU A 84 -31.50 -24.77 14.91
C LEU A 84 -31.87 -26.23 14.65
N ARG A 85 -30.91 -27.06 14.24
CA ARG A 85 -31.13 -28.50 14.06
C ARG A 85 -31.51 -29.18 15.38
N LEU A 86 -30.79 -28.89 16.46
CA LEU A 86 -31.14 -29.39 17.80
C LEU A 86 -32.55 -28.94 18.21
N ARG A 87 -32.90 -27.68 17.95
CA ARG A 87 -34.25 -27.18 18.24
C ARG A 87 -35.34 -27.90 17.44
N ARG A 88 -35.08 -28.22 16.17
CA ARG A 88 -36.01 -28.97 15.29
C ARG A 88 -36.19 -30.43 15.72
N LEU A 89 -35.19 -31.03 16.38
CA LEU A 89 -35.29 -32.37 16.95
C LEU A 89 -36.16 -32.42 18.23
N GLY A 90 -36.60 -31.25 18.73
CA GLY A 90 -37.50 -31.15 19.88
C GLY A 90 -36.78 -30.82 21.20
N GLU A 91 -35.45 -30.69 21.18
CA GLU A 91 -34.67 -30.43 22.39
C GLU A 91 -35.09 -29.11 23.07
N PRO A 92 -35.24 -29.09 24.40
CA PRO A 92 -35.56 -27.88 25.13
C PRO A 92 -34.36 -26.94 25.18
N VAL A 93 -34.62 -25.64 25.18
CA VAL A 93 -33.58 -24.59 25.09
C VAL A 93 -32.53 -24.70 26.20
N ALA A 94 -32.93 -25.15 27.40
CA ALA A 94 -32.01 -25.35 28.51
C ALA A 94 -31.02 -26.51 28.28
N GLU A 95 -31.47 -27.60 27.66
CA GLU A 95 -30.62 -28.76 27.33
C GLU A 95 -29.69 -28.44 26.17
N ILE A 96 -30.19 -27.74 25.13
CA ILE A 96 -29.34 -27.24 24.05
C ILE A 96 -28.21 -26.37 24.62
N ALA A 97 -28.55 -25.41 25.50
CA ALA A 97 -27.59 -24.54 26.15
C ALA A 97 -26.52 -25.31 26.94
N ALA A 98 -26.93 -26.36 27.66
CA ALA A 98 -26.00 -27.24 28.35
C ALA A 98 -25.10 -28.03 27.39
N MET A 99 -25.65 -28.59 26.29
CA MET A 99 -24.90 -29.35 25.30
C MET A 99 -23.84 -28.53 24.57
N VAL A 100 -24.17 -27.28 24.19
CA VAL A 100 -23.23 -26.38 23.50
C VAL A 100 -22.38 -25.53 24.44
N ALA A 101 -22.51 -25.73 25.76
CA ALA A 101 -21.84 -24.95 26.80
C ALA A 101 -22.01 -23.43 26.62
N GLN A 102 -23.21 -22.99 26.26
CA GLN A 102 -23.56 -21.58 26.04
C GLN A 102 -24.62 -21.10 27.02
N PRO A 103 -24.66 -19.79 27.37
CA PRO A 103 -25.74 -19.24 28.15
C PRO A 103 -27.09 -19.40 27.44
N VAL A 104 -28.15 -19.70 28.19
CA VAL A 104 -29.52 -19.81 27.68
C VAL A 104 -29.94 -18.55 26.92
N ALA A 105 -29.50 -17.36 27.37
CA ALA A 105 -29.76 -16.09 26.69
C ALA A 105 -29.20 -16.06 25.27
N MET A 106 -28.00 -16.62 25.06
CA MET A 106 -27.34 -16.64 23.75
C MET A 106 -28.06 -17.62 22.81
N VAL A 107 -28.42 -18.80 23.28
CA VAL A 107 -29.23 -19.76 22.50
C VAL A 107 -30.57 -19.15 22.11
N ARG A 108 -31.26 -18.46 23.03
CA ARG A 108 -32.50 -17.73 22.73
C ARG A 108 -32.30 -16.66 21.67
N SER A 109 -31.21 -15.88 21.73
CA SER A 109 -30.93 -14.86 20.72
C SER A 109 -30.71 -15.45 19.32
N VAL A 110 -30.01 -16.58 19.22
CA VAL A 110 -29.77 -17.28 17.94
C VAL A 110 -31.09 -17.78 17.34
N LEU A 111 -31.94 -18.40 18.15
CA LEU A 111 -33.26 -18.87 17.72
C LEU A 111 -34.16 -17.70 17.28
N THR A 112 -34.19 -16.62 18.06
CA THR A 112 -34.96 -15.42 17.72
C THR A 112 -34.46 -14.78 16.42
N ALA A 113 -33.14 -14.71 16.22
CA ALA A 113 -32.55 -14.19 15.00
C ALA A 113 -32.86 -15.07 13.77
N ALA A 114 -32.95 -16.38 13.96
CA ALA A 114 -33.37 -17.31 12.91
C ALA A 114 -34.85 -17.16 12.55
N GLU A 115 -35.73 -16.97 13.54
CA GLU A 115 -37.16 -16.69 13.32
C GLU A 115 -37.35 -15.39 12.53
N ARG A 116 -36.62 -14.32 12.86
CA ARG A 116 -36.64 -13.07 12.09
C ARG A 116 -36.18 -13.25 10.65
N ARG A 117 -35.10 -14.03 10.42
CA ARG A 117 -34.62 -14.36 9.07
C ARG A 117 -35.67 -15.16 8.28
N SER A 118 -36.33 -16.12 8.92
CA SER A 118 -37.40 -16.91 8.30
C SER A 118 -38.66 -16.08 8.02
N SER A 119 -39.00 -15.15 8.90
CA SER A 119 -40.16 -14.26 8.74
C SER A 119 -39.94 -13.16 7.70
N ALA A 120 -38.68 -12.75 7.46
CA ALA A 120 -38.33 -11.78 6.42
C ALA A 120 -38.27 -12.40 5.01
N ALA A 121 -38.37 -13.73 4.89
CA ALA A 121 -38.25 -14.45 3.62
C ALA A 121 -39.54 -14.42 2.74
N THR A 122 -40.49 -13.52 3.01
CA THR A 122 -41.59 -13.21 2.07
C THR A 122 -41.50 -11.78 1.55
N PRO A 123 -40.76 -11.54 0.46
CA PRO A 123 -41.18 -10.59 -0.56
C PRO A 123 -41.96 -11.36 -1.63
N VAL A 124 -43.29 -11.28 -1.58
CA VAL A 124 -44.13 -11.59 -2.75
C VAL A 124 -43.86 -10.49 -3.78
N THR A 125 -43.52 -10.92 -4.99
CA THR A 125 -43.21 -10.15 -6.20
C THR A 125 -44.27 -9.09 -6.56
N SER A 126 -43.84 -7.93 -7.11
CA SER A 126 -44.26 -7.34 -8.40
C SER A 126 -43.92 -5.85 -8.50
N ALA A 127 -42.95 -5.49 -9.34
CA ALA A 127 -42.97 -4.31 -10.24
C ALA A 127 -41.58 -4.11 -10.85
N GLU A 128 -41.40 -4.73 -12.00
CA GLU A 128 -40.58 -4.23 -13.09
C GLU A 128 -40.87 -2.74 -13.32
N THR A 129 -39.89 -1.88 -13.07
CA THR A 129 -39.77 -0.58 -13.72
C THR A 129 -38.29 -0.34 -13.94
N VAL A 130 -37.86 -0.63 -15.17
CA VAL A 130 -36.61 -0.15 -15.73
C VAL A 130 -36.78 1.35 -15.97
N PRO A 131 -36.02 2.26 -15.33
CA PRO A 131 -35.84 3.59 -15.89
C PRO A 131 -34.70 3.49 -16.91
N GLU A 132 -35.09 3.38 -18.17
CA GLU A 132 -34.28 3.78 -19.31
C GLU A 132 -34.01 5.28 -19.17
N THR A 133 -32.85 5.63 -18.64
CA THR A 133 -32.23 6.95 -18.86
C THR A 133 -30.81 6.71 -19.35
N ALA A 134 -30.75 6.54 -20.67
CA ALA A 134 -29.58 6.92 -21.43
C ALA A 134 -29.30 8.40 -21.14
N ASP A 135 -28.16 8.69 -20.50
CA ASP A 135 -27.49 9.95 -20.80
C ASP A 135 -26.00 9.72 -20.97
N ARG A 136 -25.61 9.92 -22.22
CA ARG A 136 -24.25 9.86 -22.73
C ARG A 136 -23.47 10.99 -22.09
N TYR A 137 -22.48 10.66 -21.26
CA TYR A 137 -21.30 11.52 -21.14
C TYR A 137 -20.19 10.92 -21.99
N GLN A 138 -20.07 11.46 -23.20
CA GLN A 138 -18.94 11.27 -24.10
C GLN A 138 -17.69 11.81 -23.41
N VAL A 139 -16.69 10.95 -23.22
CA VAL A 139 -15.31 11.38 -23.01
C VAL A 139 -14.79 11.84 -24.37
N PRO A 140 -14.31 13.09 -24.53
CA PRO A 140 -13.67 13.49 -25.77
C PRO A 140 -12.37 12.70 -25.94
N ASP A 141 -12.36 11.96 -27.04
CA ASP A 141 -11.25 11.23 -27.63
C ASP A 141 -10.17 12.23 -28.06
N ALA A 142 -9.09 12.34 -27.28
CA ALA A 142 -7.89 13.05 -27.69
C ALA A 142 -7.02 12.07 -28.50
N ALA A 143 -7.45 11.82 -29.73
CA ALA A 143 -6.64 11.19 -30.73
C ALA A 143 -5.52 12.14 -31.19
N GLU A 144 -4.34 11.54 -31.38
CA GLU A 144 -3.33 11.92 -32.38
C GLU A 144 -2.45 13.15 -32.11
N GLN A 145 -1.28 12.87 -31.53
CA GLN A 145 -0.05 13.28 -32.21
C GLN A 145 0.91 12.10 -32.35
N THR A 146 0.77 11.48 -33.50
CA THR A 146 1.74 10.62 -34.18
C THR A 146 3.05 11.37 -34.40
N ALA A 147 4.16 10.80 -33.93
CA ALA A 147 5.47 11.08 -34.50
C ALA A 147 6.38 9.86 -34.36
N GLY A 148 6.52 9.13 -35.46
CA GLY A 148 7.81 8.60 -35.88
C GLY A 148 8.26 7.29 -35.26
N ALA A 149 7.68 6.18 -35.75
CA ALA A 149 8.42 4.94 -35.86
C ALA A 149 9.66 5.15 -36.76
N ALA A 150 10.84 4.77 -36.27
CA ALA A 150 11.97 4.42 -37.12
C ALA A 150 12.53 3.08 -36.62
N VAL A 151 12.00 2.03 -37.24
CA VAL A 151 12.55 0.67 -37.29
C VAL A 151 13.94 0.74 -37.90
N VAL A 152 14.98 0.30 -37.18
CA VAL A 152 16.24 -0.17 -37.79
C VAL A 152 16.84 -1.32 -36.97
N GLU A 153 16.45 -2.53 -37.33
CA GLU A 153 17.31 -3.73 -37.38
C GLU A 153 16.79 -4.53 -38.59
N PRO A 154 17.59 -5.38 -39.29
CA PRO A 154 18.96 -5.81 -39.04
C PRO A 154 19.87 -5.70 -40.29
N GLN A 155 21.20 -5.79 -40.12
CA GLN A 155 22.04 -6.31 -41.21
C GLN A 155 23.27 -7.05 -40.68
N GLN A 156 23.26 -8.37 -40.87
CA GLN A 156 24.46 -9.19 -40.95
C GLN A 156 25.29 -8.77 -42.17
N ALA A 157 26.63 -8.71 -42.01
CA ALA A 157 27.62 -9.29 -42.92
C ALA A 157 29.02 -8.78 -42.54
N GLY A 158 29.93 -9.71 -42.23
CA GLY A 158 31.34 -9.45 -41.96
C GLY A 158 31.97 -10.56 -41.14
#